data_AF-A0AAC8YIA8-F1
#
_entry.id   AF-A0AAC8YIA8-F1
#
_cell.length_a   1.000
_cell.length_b   1.000
_cell.length_c   1.000
_cell.angle_alpha   90.00
_cell.angle_beta   90.00
_cell.angle_gamma   90.00
#
_symmetry.space_group_name_H-M   'P 1'
#
loop_
_entity.id
_entity.type
_entity.pdbx_description
1 polymer ?
#
loop_
_entity_poly.entity_id
_entity_poly.type
_entity_poly.pdbx_seq_one_letter_code
_entity_poly.pdbx_strand_id
1 'polypeptide(L)'
;MLNGSWSLIDAHAGLGYAATLAAAVAAVSAIVWKRRGGATGVMAHAVSMPILMIIQIGLGSAGIKWVHVVLGVLILLGLIGLPMSLRSASRKSA
;
A
#
# COMPACT_ATOMS: atom_id res chain seq x y z
N MET A 1 18.37 -20.70 11.99
CA MET A 1 19.00 -21.21 10.75
C MET A 1 18.91 -20.12 9.70
N LEU A 2 20.02 -19.52 9.28
CA LEU A 2 20.08 -18.52 8.20
C LEU A 2 20.61 -19.19 6.92
N ASN A 3 19.83 -20.14 6.37
CA ASN A 3 20.21 -20.80 5.12
C ASN A 3 19.48 -20.10 3.96
N GLY A 4 20.25 -19.45 3.09
CA GLY A 4 19.81 -18.40 2.16
C GLY A 4 19.12 -18.85 0.88
N SER A 5 18.32 -19.92 0.88
CA SER A 5 17.54 -20.32 -0.29
C SER A 5 16.05 -19.97 -0.08
N TRP A 6 15.70 -18.69 -0.20
CA TRP A 6 14.30 -18.28 -0.21
C TRP A 6 13.68 -18.64 -1.55
N SER A 7 12.52 -19.32 -1.56
CA SER A 7 11.72 -19.44 -2.76
C SER A 7 11.23 -18.05 -3.19
N LEU A 8 11.12 -17.80 -4.51
CA LEU A 8 10.50 -16.58 -5.03
C LEU A 8 9.10 -16.35 -4.44
N ILE A 9 8.38 -17.45 -4.15
CA ILE A 9 7.05 -17.42 -3.54
C ILE A 9 7.14 -16.92 -2.10
N ASP A 10 8.09 -17.42 -1.30
CA ASP A 10 8.25 -17.02 0.10
C ASP A 10 8.73 -15.56 0.21
N ALA A 11 9.65 -15.15 -0.67
CA ALA A 11 10.09 -13.77 -0.75
C ALA A 11 8.94 -12.82 -1.14
N HIS A 12 8.10 -13.21 -2.11
CA HIS A 12 6.93 -12.43 -2.52
C HIS A 12 5.92 -12.30 -1.37
N ALA A 13 5.64 -13.38 -0.65
CA ALA A 13 4.78 -13.35 0.53
C ALA A 13 5.35 -12.45 1.63
N GLY A 14 6.65 -12.56 1.93
CA GLY A 14 7.35 -11.71 2.89
C GLY A 14 7.28 -10.22 2.53
N LEU A 15 7.50 -9.88 1.26
CA LEU A 15 7.33 -8.51 0.75
C LEU A 15 5.88 -8.02 0.89
N GLY A 16 4.90 -8.89 0.64
CA GLY A 16 3.47 -8.57 0.83
C GLY A 16 3.15 -8.19 2.28
N TYR A 17 3.66 -8.96 3.26
CA TYR A 17 3.50 -8.64 4.67
C TYR A 17 4.19 -7.33 5.07
N ALA A 18 5.44 -7.13 4.64
CA ALA A 18 6.18 -5.91 4.93
C ALA A 18 5.50 -4.66 4.33
N ALA A 19 5.03 -4.74 3.09
CA ALA A 19 4.29 -3.68 2.43
C ALA A 19 2.97 -3.37 3.14
N THR A 20 2.26 -4.40 3.63
CA THR A 20 1.03 -4.23 4.41
C THR A 20 1.29 -3.47 5.70
N LEU A 21 2.37 -3.83 6.42
CA LEU A 21 2.78 -3.13 7.64
C LEU A 21 3.14 -1.66 7.35
N ALA A 22 3.91 -1.41 6.30
CA ALA A 22 4.26 -0.05 5.87
C ALA A 22 3.00 0.78 5.52
N ALA A 23 2.03 0.18 4.83
CA ALA A 23 0.76 0.82 4.50
C ALA A 23 -0.06 1.15 5.77
N ALA A 24 -0.05 0.28 6.78
CA ALA A 24 -0.72 0.55 8.05
C ALA A 24 -0.08 1.73 8.80
N VAL A 25 1.26 1.79 8.84
CA VAL A 25 1.98 2.94 9.41
C VAL A 25 1.63 4.22 8.66
N ALA A 26 1.65 4.19 7.32
CA ALA A 26 1.28 5.33 6.48
C ALA A 26 -0.16 5.81 6.73
N ALA A 27 -1.11 4.88 6.89
CA ALA A 27 -2.49 5.21 7.23
C ALA A 27 -2.58 5.95 8.57
N VAL A 28 -1.90 5.46 9.62
CA VAL A 28 -1.85 6.13 10.92
C VAL A 28 -1.24 7.52 10.81
N SER A 29 -0.10 7.66 10.11
CA SER A 29 0.52 8.95 9.86
C SER A 29 -0.40 9.92 9.13
N ALA A 30 -1.15 9.45 8.13
CA ALA A 30 -2.07 10.27 7.36
C ALA A 30 -3.30 10.71 8.19
N ILE A 31 -3.79 9.87 9.10
CA ILE A 31 -4.85 10.23 10.06
C ILE A 31 -4.34 11.33 11.03
N VAL A 32 -3.15 11.16 11.58
CA VAL A 32 -2.53 12.17 12.47
C VAL A 32 -2.33 13.49 11.73
N TRP A 33 -1.86 13.44 10.48
CA TRP A 33 -1.72 14.62 9.64
C TRP A 33 -3.07 15.28 9.34
N LYS A 34 -4.10 14.48 9.04
CA LYS A 34 -5.45 15.02 8.81
C LYS A 34 -5.98 15.80 10.00
N ARG A 35 -5.74 15.31 11.22
CA ARG A 35 -6.12 16.01 12.47
C ARG A 35 -5.41 17.37 12.64
N ARG A 36 -4.30 17.60 11.95
CA ARG A 36 -3.53 18.86 11.94
C ARG A 36 -3.80 19.73 10.69
N GLY A 37 -4.87 19.46 9.95
CA GLY A 37 -5.24 20.22 8.74
C GLY A 37 -4.79 19.57 7.43
N GLY A 38 -4.28 18.34 7.46
CA GLY A 38 -3.89 17.60 6.26
C GLY A 38 -5.02 17.34 5.26
N ALA A 39 -4.66 16.96 4.04
CA ALA A 39 -5.61 16.72 2.95
C ALA A 39 -6.46 15.46 3.19
N THR A 40 -7.78 15.59 3.12
CA THR A 40 -8.72 14.46 3.33
C THR A 40 -8.49 13.34 2.31
N GLY A 41 -8.22 13.68 1.04
CA GLY A 41 -7.98 12.70 -0.02
C GLY A 41 -6.76 11.82 0.24
N VAL A 42 -5.69 12.39 0.82
CA VAL A 42 -4.47 11.64 1.14
C VAL A 42 -4.72 10.69 2.31
N MET A 43 -5.46 11.14 3.33
CA MET A 43 -5.89 10.26 4.42
C MET A 43 -6.74 9.09 3.90
N ALA A 44 -7.76 9.38 3.08
CA ALA A 44 -8.64 8.34 2.54
C ALA A 44 -7.86 7.31 1.70
N HIS A 45 -6.96 7.79 0.83
CA HIS A 45 -6.11 6.91 0.04
C HIS A 45 -5.18 6.07 0.92
N ALA A 46 -4.46 6.69 1.86
CA ALA A 46 -3.53 5.98 2.75
C ALA A 46 -4.24 4.92 3.61
N VAL A 47 -5.45 5.20 4.10
CA VAL A 47 -6.27 4.24 4.86
C VAL A 47 -6.79 3.09 3.99
N SER A 48 -7.10 3.35 2.72
CA SER A 48 -7.57 2.30 1.80
C SER A 48 -6.48 1.29 1.44
N MET A 49 -5.20 1.71 1.39
CA MET A 49 -4.08 0.84 1.01
C MET A 49 -3.93 -0.42 1.89
N PRO A 50 -3.85 -0.35 3.23
CA PRO A 50 -3.72 -1.55 4.06
C PRO A 50 -4.92 -2.50 3.93
N ILE A 51 -6.13 -1.98 3.70
CA ILE A 51 -7.33 -2.79 3.47
C ILE A 51 -7.16 -3.60 2.18
N LEU A 52 -6.78 -2.95 1.08
CA LEU A 52 -6.52 -3.60 -0.19
C LEU A 52 -5.36 -4.60 -0.09
N MET A 53 -4.33 -4.30 0.69
CA MET A 53 -3.22 -5.22 0.94
C MET A 53 -3.64 -6.48 1.72
N ILE A 54 -4.54 -6.36 2.71
CA ILE A 54 -5.10 -7.53 3.40
C ILE A 54 -5.91 -8.40 2.43
N ILE A 55 -6.69 -7.77 1.54
CA ILE A 55 -7.39 -8.48 0.47
C ILE A 55 -6.39 -9.21 -0.43
N GLN A 56 -5.26 -8.58 -0.80
CA GLN A 56 -4.21 -9.21 -1.60
C GLN A 56 -3.63 -10.47 -0.94
N ILE A 57 -3.40 -10.43 0.37
CA ILE A 57 -2.94 -11.59 1.15
C ILE A 57 -3.98 -12.71 1.08
N GLY A 58 -5.26 -12.39 1.29
CA GLY A 58 -6.35 -13.35 1.20
C GLY A 58 -6.51 -13.98 -0.19
N LEU A 59 -6.41 -13.18 -1.25
CA LEU A 59 -6.46 -13.69 -2.63
C LEU A 59 -5.27 -14.59 -2.95
N GLY A 60 -4.07 -14.23 -2.44
CA GLY A 60 -2.86 -15.03 -2.60
C GLY A 60 -2.96 -16.38 -1.88
N SER A 61 -3.46 -16.39 -0.64
CA SER A 61 -3.63 -17.63 0.14
C SER A 61 -4.76 -18.53 -0.40
N ALA A 62 -5.82 -17.95 -0.96
CA ALA A 62 -6.91 -18.68 -1.59
C ALA A 62 -6.58 -19.19 -3.01
N GLY A 63 -5.41 -18.87 -3.57
CA GLY A 63 -5.02 -19.29 -4.90
C GLY A 63 -5.77 -18.59 -6.04
N ILE A 64 -6.44 -17.47 -5.79
CA ILE A 64 -7.21 -16.71 -6.79
C ILE A 64 -6.25 -15.81 -7.60
N LYS A 65 -5.54 -16.44 -8.55
CA LYS A 65 -4.39 -15.86 -9.25
C LYS A 65 -4.70 -14.56 -10.00
N TRP A 66 -5.67 -14.56 -10.91
CA TRP A 66 -5.87 -13.44 -11.82
C TRP A 66 -6.38 -12.18 -11.11
N VAL A 67 -7.26 -12.34 -10.12
CA VAL A 67 -7.75 -11.20 -9.32
C VAL A 67 -6.60 -10.62 -8.49
N HIS A 68 -5.79 -11.48 -7.84
CA HIS A 68 -4.61 -11.06 -7.10
C HIS A 68 -3.63 -10.26 -7.98
N VAL A 69 -3.36 -10.72 -9.20
CA VAL A 69 -2.45 -10.04 -10.13
C VAL A 69 -3.00 -8.68 -10.59
N VAL A 70 -4.24 -8.64 -11.08
CA VAL A 70 -4.85 -7.39 -11.58
C VAL A 70 -4.96 -6.35 -10.48
N LEU A 71 -5.47 -6.73 -9.30
CA LEU A 71 -5.57 -5.82 -8.17
C LEU A 71 -4.19 -5.39 -7.66
N GLY A 72 -3.20 -6.29 -7.68
CA GLY A 72 -1.81 -5.96 -7.35
C GLY A 72 -1.24 -4.86 -8.25
N VAL A 73 -1.47 -4.95 -9.57
CA VAL A 73 -1.06 -3.89 -10.51
C VAL A 73 -1.76 -2.57 -10.22
N LEU A 74 -3.07 -2.58 -9.94
CA LEU A 74 -3.82 -1.37 -9.61
C LEU A 74 -3.31 -0.70 -8.33
N ILE A 75 -2.95 -1.48 -7.30
CA ILE A 75 -2.36 -0.98 -6.06
C ILE A 75 -1.01 -0.32 -6.33
N LEU A 76 -0.15 -0.94 -7.16
CA LEU A 76 1.14 -0.35 -7.54
C LEU A 76 0.97 1.00 -8.25
N LEU A 77 0.01 1.11 -9.17
CA LEU A 77 -0.33 2.38 -9.82
C LEU A 77 -0.88 3.41 -8.83
N GLY A 78 -1.75 2.98 -7.91
CA GLY A 78 -2.28 3.83 -6.85
C GLY A 78 -1.19 4.42 -5.95
N LEU A 79 -0.15 3.61 -5.64
CA LEU A 79 0.99 4.04 -4.84
C LEU A 79 1.79 5.17 -5.50
N ILE A 80 1.93 5.14 -6.83
CA ILE A 80 2.62 6.19 -7.60
C ILE A 80 1.76 7.46 -7.70
N GLY A 81 0.44 7.31 -7.76
CA GLY A 81 -0.50 8.44 -7.84
C GLY A 81 -0.45 9.40 -6.65
N LEU A 82 -0.25 8.88 -5.44
CA LEU A 82 -0.26 9.68 -4.21
C LEU A 82 0.84 10.77 -4.15
N PRO A 83 2.15 10.49 -4.34
CA PRO A 83 3.20 11.50 -4.33
C PRO A 83 3.05 12.54 -5.45
N MET A 84 2.49 12.17 -6.60
CA MET A 84 2.17 13.12 -7.67
C MET A 84 1.08 14.11 -7.25
N SER A 85 0.03 13.64 -6.58
CA SER A 85 -1.05 14.50 -6.08
C SER A 85 -0.55 15.50 -5.02
N LEU A 86 0.32 15.06 -4.12
CA LEU A 86 0.95 15.90 -3.10
C LEU A 86 1.85 16.97 -3.72
N ARG A 87 2.66 16.62 -4.73
CA ARG A 87 3.52 17.55 -5.46
C ARG A 87 2.71 18.61 -6.21
N SER A 88 1.59 18.23 -6.81
CA SER A 88 0.70 19.17 -7.50
C SER A 88 -0.01 20.11 -6.53
N ALA A 89 -0.40 19.63 -5.35
CA ALA A 89 -1.01 20.47 -4.32
C ALA A 89 -0.01 21.50 -3.76
N SER A 90 1.23 21.09 -3.49
CA SER A 90 2.30 21.98 -3.01
C SER A 90 2.63 23.11 -3.99
N ARG A 91 2.54 22.89 -5.31
CA ARG A 91 2.81 23.93 -6.32
C ARG A 91 1.71 24.97 -6.45
N LYS A 92 0.48 24.68 -6.05
CA LYS A 92 -0.65 25.63 -6.10
C LYS A 92 -0.70 26.59 -4.92
N SER A 93 0.04 26.31 -3.85
CA SER A 93 0.07 27.11 -2.62
C SER A 93 1.30 28.03 -2.50
N ALA A 94 2.16 28.07 -3.52
CA ALA A 94 3.32 28.95 -3.62
C ALA A 94 3.06 30.00 -4.71
#